data_AF-A0A0L7R0J8-F1
#
_entry.id   AF-A0A0L7R0J8-F1
#
_cell.length_a   1.000
_cell.length_b   1.000
_cell.length_c   1.000
_cell.angle_alpha   90.00
_cell.angle_beta   90.00
_cell.angle_gamma   90.00
#
_symmetry.space_group_name_H-M   'P 1'
#
loop_
_entity.id
_entity.type
_entity.pdbx_description
1 polymer ?
#
loop_
_entity_poly.entity_id
_entity_poly.type
_entity_poly.pdbx_seq_one_letter_code
_entity_poly.pdbx_strand_id
1 'polypeptide(L)'
;MDAPYTIGNNSQDFCSARYKNFATPEGELWCEPVWDSLLCWPPTKASTTIKQRCPFEDGFDTTKSVEKKCGYNGRWEGQNDTSNEDSPHGWANYTTCLTPEMLRLHGKVYTNTIEGNMKMDIAEKTRTLEFVGLSISLVALLASLAIFCRFRSLRNTRTRIHKNLFVAMVVQVLIRLTVYIDIEILRRKTYGIQRGIGNTPVLCEASYTLLEYAKTAMFMWMFIEGLFLHNMVTVTVFQENSYYRMYRFIGWGCPVMMTLVWAIITAFYYHPKSKCWSGYNLSSYFWILEGPRFAVILLNFLFLLNIVRVLVVKLRQSHTSEIEQVLKAVRAAVVLLPLLGITNVLFMIEAPLHNVKKFALWSYSTHFLQSFQGLFIAILYCFLNGEVRYLDQMGYPVHIVPSLMLFQSVLKASMVYKPK
;
A
#
# COMPACT_ATOMS: atom_id res chain seq x y z
N MET A 1 18.72 -10.89 37.70
CA MET A 1 19.50 -9.82 37.05
C MET A 1 19.28 -9.98 35.56
N ASP A 2 18.26 -9.30 35.05
CA ASP A 2 17.80 -9.39 33.68
C ASP A 2 18.78 -8.64 32.77
N ALA A 3 19.48 -9.38 31.92
CA ALA A 3 20.37 -8.79 30.94
C ALA A 3 19.54 -8.02 29.87
N PRO A 4 19.94 -6.80 29.51
CA PRO A 4 19.21 -6.00 28.54
C PRO A 4 19.25 -6.68 27.16
N TYR A 5 18.07 -6.84 26.56
CA TYR A 5 17.88 -7.34 25.19
C TYR A 5 18.51 -6.38 24.17
N THR A 6 19.80 -6.55 23.91
CA THR A 6 20.50 -5.85 22.83
C THR A 6 20.17 -6.46 21.48
N ILE A 7 19.56 -5.62 20.65
CA ILE A 7 19.29 -5.78 19.23
C ILE A 7 20.64 -6.04 18.53
N GLY A 8 20.86 -7.27 18.05
CA GLY A 8 22.12 -7.68 17.40
C GLY A 8 22.52 -9.16 17.54
N ASN A 9 21.79 -9.96 18.33
CA ASN A 9 22.24 -11.30 18.80
C ASN A 9 21.88 -12.52 17.92
N ASN A 10 21.39 -12.36 16.68
CA ASN A 10 20.92 -13.49 15.86
C ASN A 10 21.68 -13.63 14.53
N SER A 11 22.94 -13.20 14.45
CA SER A 11 23.80 -13.50 13.29
C SER A 11 24.55 -14.82 13.49
N GLN A 12 24.94 -15.45 12.39
CA GLN A 12 25.79 -16.64 12.40
C GLN A 12 27.10 -16.39 13.14
N ASP A 13 27.73 -15.23 12.92
CA ASP A 13 28.99 -14.83 13.58
C ASP A 13 28.83 -14.65 15.08
N PHE A 14 27.70 -14.08 15.52
CA PHE A 14 27.41 -13.96 16.94
C PHE A 14 27.20 -15.34 17.58
N CYS A 15 26.50 -16.23 16.88
CA CYS A 15 26.22 -17.58 17.36
C CYS A 15 27.51 -18.40 17.53
N SER A 16 28.39 -18.37 16.54
CA SER A 16 29.67 -19.05 16.58
C SER A 16 30.60 -18.47 17.65
N ALA A 17 30.64 -17.14 17.81
CA ALA A 17 31.40 -16.49 18.87
C ALA A 17 30.89 -16.85 20.28
N ARG A 18 29.56 -16.90 20.47
CA ARG A 18 28.94 -17.19 21.76
C ARG A 18 29.25 -18.58 22.29
N TYR A 19 29.31 -19.58 21.42
CA TYR A 19 29.54 -20.98 21.82
C TYR A 19 30.91 -21.53 21.41
N LYS A 20 31.85 -20.65 21.00
CA LYS A 20 33.21 -21.03 20.59
C LYS A 20 33.98 -21.87 21.61
N ASN A 21 33.75 -21.61 22.90
CA ASN A 21 34.46 -22.27 24.01
C ASN A 21 33.64 -23.38 24.69
N PHE A 22 32.49 -23.75 24.13
CA PHE A 22 31.70 -24.83 24.71
C PHE A 22 32.38 -26.17 24.45
N ALA A 23 32.70 -26.91 25.52
CA ALA A 23 33.20 -28.27 25.46
C ALA A 23 32.13 -29.22 26.03
N THR A 24 31.89 -30.33 25.33
CA THR A 24 30.96 -31.36 25.78
C THR A 24 31.53 -32.08 27.01
N PRO A 25 30.74 -32.25 28.09
CA PRO A 25 31.14 -33.07 29.24
C PRO A 25 31.47 -34.52 28.82
N GLU A 26 32.50 -35.10 29.43
CA GLU A 26 32.91 -36.47 29.13
C GLU A 26 31.78 -37.48 29.41
N GLY A 27 31.48 -38.34 28.43
CA GLY A 27 30.45 -39.38 28.52
C GLY A 27 29.03 -38.92 28.18
N GLU A 28 28.80 -37.65 27.83
CA GLU A 28 27.49 -37.15 27.43
C GLU A 28 27.42 -36.82 25.92
N LEU A 29 26.29 -37.17 25.30
CA LEU A 29 25.98 -36.78 23.92
C LEU A 29 25.22 -35.45 23.92
N TRP A 30 25.64 -34.53 23.06
CA TRP A 30 25.07 -33.19 22.92
C TRP A 30 24.93 -32.84 21.45
N CYS A 31 23.88 -32.10 21.11
CA CYS A 31 23.74 -31.43 19.83
C CYS A 31 24.59 -30.16 19.81
N GLU A 32 25.36 -29.99 18.73
CA GLU A 32 26.20 -28.82 18.53
C GLU A 32 25.39 -27.53 18.40
N PRO A 33 25.94 -26.38 18.84
CA PRO A 33 25.30 -25.08 18.65
C PRO A 33 25.14 -24.79 17.16
N VAL A 34 23.96 -24.36 16.75
CA VAL A 34 23.67 -24.12 15.35
C VAL A 34 22.83 -22.89 15.13
N TRP A 35 23.17 -22.12 14.10
CA TRP A 35 22.34 -21.03 13.60
C TRP A 35 21.50 -21.53 12.43
N ASP A 36 20.18 -21.35 12.52
CA ASP A 36 19.20 -21.88 11.56
C ASP A 36 18.60 -20.80 10.65
N SER A 37 19.35 -19.71 10.40
CA SER A 37 18.90 -18.51 9.69
C SER A 37 17.94 -17.59 10.46
N LEU A 38 17.38 -18.00 11.60
CA LEU A 38 16.44 -17.21 12.39
C LEU A 38 16.91 -17.03 13.84
N LEU A 39 17.31 -18.14 14.47
CA LEU A 39 17.76 -18.19 15.85
C LEU A 39 19.12 -18.89 15.97
N CYS A 40 19.85 -18.48 17.00
CA CYS A 40 21.03 -19.19 17.45
C CYS A 40 20.62 -20.23 18.50
N TRP A 41 20.75 -21.52 18.17
CA TRP A 41 20.42 -22.62 19.08
C TRP A 41 21.62 -22.96 19.98
N PRO A 42 21.42 -22.96 21.32
CA PRO A 42 22.47 -23.37 22.26
C PRO A 42 22.79 -24.87 22.13
N PRO A 43 23.99 -25.28 22.57
CA PRO A 43 24.29 -26.70 22.73
C PRO A 43 23.27 -27.32 23.67
N THR A 44 22.70 -28.46 23.26
CA THR A 44 21.56 -29.09 23.94
C THR A 44 21.84 -30.56 24.16
N LYS A 45 21.57 -31.08 25.36
CA LYS A 45 21.83 -32.49 25.71
C LYS A 45 20.97 -33.44 24.86
N ALA A 46 21.52 -34.60 24.51
CA ALA A 46 20.81 -35.64 23.75
C ALA A 46 19.49 -36.05 24.42
N SER A 47 18.49 -36.36 23.59
CA SER A 47 17.12 -36.71 24.02
C SER A 47 16.38 -35.61 24.80
N THR A 48 16.79 -34.34 24.67
CA THR A 48 16.10 -33.20 25.29
C THR A 48 15.54 -32.23 24.24
N THR A 49 14.48 -31.51 24.61
CA THR A 49 13.86 -30.48 23.78
C THR A 49 14.16 -29.11 24.37
N ILE A 50 14.70 -28.22 23.55
CA ILE A 50 15.00 -26.84 23.91
C ILE A 50 13.91 -25.92 23.38
N LYS A 51 13.51 -24.93 24.19
CA LYS A 51 12.54 -23.90 23.82
C LYS A 51 13.21 -22.54 23.84
N GLN A 52 12.97 -21.74 22.81
CA GLN A 52 13.40 -20.34 22.73
C GLN A 52 12.23 -19.44 22.38
N ARG A 53 12.28 -18.18 22.81
CA ARG A 53 11.28 -17.19 22.38
C ARG A 53 11.38 -16.99 20.88
N CYS A 54 10.24 -16.71 20.25
CA CYS A 54 10.18 -16.44 18.83
C CYS A 54 11.10 -15.25 18.47
N PRO A 55 11.80 -15.32 17.33
CA PRO A 55 12.69 -14.24 16.92
C PRO A 55 11.90 -12.95 16.68
N PHE A 56 12.57 -11.83 16.88
CA PHE A 56 12.02 -10.49 16.65
C PHE A 56 11.99 -10.16 15.16
N GLU A 57 11.17 -10.89 14.40
CA GLU A 57 10.97 -10.75 12.95
C GLU A 57 9.54 -10.28 12.60
N ASP A 58 9.38 -9.72 11.40
CA ASP A 58 8.09 -9.23 10.90
C ASP A 58 7.07 -10.36 10.77
N GLY A 59 5.88 -10.16 11.34
CA GLY A 59 4.79 -11.13 11.31
C GLY A 59 4.86 -12.21 12.40
N PHE A 60 5.89 -12.20 13.26
CA PHE A 60 6.08 -13.13 14.37
C PHE A 60 5.58 -12.54 15.69
N ASP A 61 5.03 -13.39 16.55
CA ASP A 61 4.57 -13.06 17.89
C ASP A 61 5.65 -13.41 18.91
N THR A 62 6.30 -12.37 19.45
CA THR A 62 7.44 -12.50 20.38
C THR A 62 7.05 -13.03 21.76
N THR A 63 5.74 -13.09 22.05
CA THR A 63 5.22 -13.69 23.30
C THR A 63 5.24 -15.22 23.27
N LYS A 64 5.35 -15.81 22.08
CA LYS A 64 5.37 -17.26 21.87
C LYS A 64 6.79 -17.82 21.88
N SER A 65 6.90 -19.14 21.88
CA SER A 65 8.16 -19.87 21.83
C SER A 65 8.18 -20.90 20.71
N VAL A 66 9.34 -21.08 20.10
CA VAL A 66 9.66 -22.16 19.18
C VAL A 66 10.45 -23.23 19.90
N GLU A 67 10.21 -24.48 19.52
CA GLU A 67 10.82 -25.65 20.12
C GLU A 67 11.65 -26.40 19.08
N LYS A 68 12.76 -26.98 19.53
CA LYS A 68 13.66 -27.80 18.73
C LYS A 68 14.15 -28.97 19.55
N LYS A 69 14.22 -30.15 18.94
CA LYS A 69 14.54 -31.41 19.63
C LYS A 69 15.91 -31.94 19.25
N CYS A 70 16.68 -32.33 20.26
CA CYS A 70 17.95 -33.00 20.11
C CYS A 70 17.73 -34.51 20.22
N GLY A 71 18.13 -35.26 19.20
CA GLY A 71 17.99 -36.71 19.14
C GLY A 71 18.90 -37.44 20.13
N TYR A 72 18.66 -38.74 20.30
CA TYR A 72 19.45 -39.61 21.19
C TYR A 72 20.91 -39.77 20.74
N ASN A 73 21.18 -39.59 19.44
CA ASN A 73 22.50 -39.70 18.82
C ASN A 73 23.33 -38.40 18.90
N GLY A 74 22.84 -37.38 19.61
CA GLY A 74 23.52 -36.07 19.67
C GLY A 74 23.40 -35.26 18.38
N ARG A 75 22.44 -35.57 17.49
CA ARG A 75 22.14 -34.78 16.29
C ARG A 75 20.77 -34.13 16.39
N TRP A 76 20.61 -32.97 15.75
CA TRP A 76 19.31 -32.29 15.68
C TRP A 76 18.30 -33.10 14.85
N GLU A 77 17.06 -33.19 15.32
CA GLU A 77 16.01 -33.94 14.61
C GLU A 77 15.45 -33.17 13.40
N GLY A 78 15.13 -33.89 12.33
CA GLY A 78 14.44 -33.37 11.15
C GLY A 78 12.92 -33.32 11.30
N GLN A 79 12.23 -32.83 10.27
CA GLN A 79 10.78 -32.58 10.30
C GLN A 79 9.91 -33.82 10.58
N ASN A 80 10.38 -35.03 10.21
CA ASN A 80 9.66 -36.30 10.38
C ASN A 80 10.35 -37.21 11.41
N ASP A 81 10.99 -36.63 12.44
CA ASP A 81 11.81 -37.34 13.43
C ASP A 81 13.00 -38.13 12.83
N THR A 82 13.30 -37.95 11.55
CA THR A 82 14.48 -38.54 10.91
C THR A 82 15.67 -37.60 11.03
N SER A 83 16.75 -38.08 11.64
CA SER A 83 18.05 -37.40 11.58
C SER A 83 18.68 -37.67 10.21
N ASN A 84 18.27 -36.91 9.19
CA ASN A 84 18.90 -37.00 7.87
C ASN A 84 20.31 -36.41 7.94
N GLU A 85 21.31 -37.13 7.42
CA GLU A 85 22.70 -36.68 7.43
C GLU A 85 22.92 -35.38 6.62
N ASP A 86 22.03 -35.11 5.65
CA ASP A 86 22.11 -33.96 4.76
C ASP A 86 21.66 -32.63 5.40
N SER A 87 21.20 -32.61 6.65
CA SER A 87 20.67 -31.40 7.30
C SER A 87 21.20 -31.22 8.74
N PRO A 88 22.47 -30.79 8.90
CA PRO A 88 23.09 -30.60 10.22
C PRO A 88 22.38 -29.55 11.09
N HIS A 89 21.58 -28.67 10.46
CA HIS A 89 20.80 -27.65 11.15
C HIS A 89 19.53 -28.19 11.84
N GLY A 90 19.04 -29.38 11.49
CA GLY A 90 17.77 -29.91 11.99
C GLY A 90 16.54 -29.04 11.66
N TRP A 91 15.38 -29.37 12.24
CA TRP A 91 14.11 -28.69 11.99
C TRP A 91 13.53 -28.06 13.26
N ALA A 92 12.95 -26.87 13.11
CA ALA A 92 12.22 -26.17 14.17
C ALA A 92 10.89 -25.64 13.64
N ASN A 93 9.82 -25.80 14.41
CA ASN A 93 8.47 -25.43 13.96
C ASN A 93 8.14 -23.95 14.23
N TYR A 94 8.55 -23.07 13.31
CA TYR A 94 8.25 -21.64 13.39
C TYR A 94 6.79 -21.26 13.09
N THR A 95 5.96 -22.21 12.65
CA THR A 95 4.51 -21.96 12.41
C THR A 95 3.80 -21.46 13.67
N THR A 96 4.26 -21.92 14.83
CA THR A 96 3.74 -21.50 16.14
C THR A 96 3.99 -20.02 16.43
N CYS A 97 5.11 -19.48 15.92
CA CYS A 97 5.52 -18.09 16.08
C CYS A 97 4.72 -17.12 15.22
N LEU A 98 3.96 -17.58 14.23
CA LEU A 98 3.18 -16.68 13.38
C LEU A 98 2.08 -15.99 14.19
N THR A 99 1.87 -14.71 13.90
CA THR A 99 0.67 -13.98 14.30
C THR A 99 -0.58 -14.65 13.70
N PRO A 100 -1.73 -14.64 14.39
CA PRO A 100 -2.94 -15.33 13.90
C PRO A 100 -3.37 -14.82 12.51
N GLU A 101 -3.12 -13.55 12.22
CA GLU A 101 -3.33 -12.93 10.92
C GLU A 101 -2.42 -13.53 9.83
N MET A 102 -1.11 -13.62 10.11
CA MET A 102 -0.14 -14.21 9.17
C MET A 102 -0.34 -15.71 8.99
N LEU A 103 -0.76 -16.44 10.03
CA LEU A 103 -1.09 -17.86 9.92
C LEU A 103 -2.26 -18.10 8.95
N ARG A 104 -3.30 -17.25 9.00
CA ARG A 104 -4.43 -17.30 8.07
C ARG A 104 -4.00 -16.99 6.63
N LEU A 105 -3.08 -16.05 6.44
CA LEU A 105 -2.52 -15.75 5.11
C LEU A 105 -1.65 -16.90 4.61
N HIS A 106 -0.79 -17.45 5.47
CA HIS A 106 0.07 -18.58 5.18
C HIS A 106 -0.75 -19.79 4.70
N GLY A 107 -1.83 -20.14 5.40
CA GLY A 107 -2.70 -21.25 4.99
C GLY A 107 -3.44 -21.05 3.67
N LYS A 108 -3.65 -19.81 3.21
CA LYS A 108 -4.36 -19.49 1.95
C LYS A 108 -3.45 -19.26 0.75
N VAL A 109 -2.20 -18.83 0.99
CA VAL A 109 -1.26 -18.36 -0.04
C VAL A 109 0.03 -19.17 -0.07
N TYR A 110 0.56 -19.56 1.09
CA TYR A 110 1.81 -20.32 1.23
C TYR A 110 1.52 -21.82 1.43
N THR A 111 0.98 -22.44 0.40
CA THR A 111 0.98 -23.89 0.26
C THR A 111 2.13 -24.28 -0.66
N ASN A 112 2.87 -25.35 -0.36
CA ASN A 112 3.96 -25.89 -1.20
C ASN A 112 3.45 -26.50 -2.54
N THR A 113 2.35 -25.97 -3.06
CA THR A 113 1.67 -26.38 -4.28
C THR A 113 1.96 -25.37 -5.39
N ILE A 114 1.82 -25.82 -6.64
CA ILE A 114 1.96 -24.96 -7.83
C ILE A 114 1.08 -23.70 -7.73
N GLU A 115 -0.10 -23.83 -7.11
CA GLU A 115 -1.05 -22.73 -6.92
C GLU A 115 -0.52 -21.61 -6.01
N GLY A 116 0.16 -21.97 -4.91
CA GLY A 116 0.76 -21.00 -3.98
C GLY A 116 1.89 -20.22 -4.65
N ASN A 117 2.76 -20.91 -5.38
CA ASN A 117 3.85 -20.28 -6.14
C ASN A 117 3.32 -19.30 -7.20
N MET A 118 2.23 -19.64 -7.89
CA MET A 118 1.58 -18.71 -8.84
C MET A 118 1.02 -17.46 -8.15
N LYS A 119 0.38 -17.60 -6.98
CA LYS A 119 -0.15 -16.45 -6.21
C LYS A 119 0.97 -15.51 -5.75
N MET A 120 2.11 -16.07 -5.35
CA MET A 120 3.30 -15.29 -4.96
C MET A 120 3.94 -14.55 -6.14
N ASP A 121 4.10 -15.20 -7.30
CA ASP A 121 4.59 -14.53 -8.51
C ASP A 121 3.66 -13.40 -8.94
N ILE A 122 2.34 -13.61 -8.93
CA ILE A 122 1.35 -12.55 -9.22
C ILE A 122 1.53 -11.36 -8.28
N ALA A 123 1.71 -11.59 -6.98
CA ALA A 123 1.91 -10.51 -6.00
C ALA A 123 3.20 -9.72 -6.29
N GLU A 124 4.30 -10.38 -6.63
CA GLU A 124 5.58 -9.75 -6.97
C GLU A 124 5.47 -8.92 -8.26
N LYS A 125 4.88 -9.47 -9.32
CA LYS A 125 4.64 -8.75 -10.58
C LYS A 125 3.72 -7.55 -10.36
N THR A 126 2.66 -7.71 -9.58
CA THR A 126 1.73 -6.64 -9.26
C THR A 126 2.40 -5.53 -8.46
N ARG A 127 3.27 -5.86 -7.49
CA ARG A 127 4.07 -4.87 -6.74
C ARG A 127 5.00 -4.07 -7.65
N THR A 128 5.63 -4.73 -8.62
CA THR A 128 6.49 -4.07 -9.61
C THR A 128 5.68 -3.11 -10.49
N LEU A 129 4.52 -3.54 -10.98
CA LEU A 129 3.60 -2.70 -11.74
C LEU A 129 3.17 -1.47 -10.94
N GLU A 130 2.87 -1.66 -9.66
CA GLU A 130 2.47 -0.59 -8.76
C GLU A 130 3.58 0.45 -8.56
N PHE A 131 4.81 0.00 -8.31
CA PHE A 131 5.97 0.87 -8.15
C PHE A 131 6.19 1.74 -9.40
N VAL A 132 6.15 1.14 -10.58
CA VAL A 132 6.32 1.85 -11.87
C VAL A 132 5.16 2.82 -12.10
N GLY A 133 3.91 2.40 -11.89
CA GLY A 133 2.73 3.23 -12.09
C GLY A 133 2.69 4.45 -11.16
N LEU A 134 3.03 4.26 -9.87
CA LEU A 134 3.11 5.36 -8.90
C LEU A 134 4.20 6.37 -9.28
N SER A 135 5.34 5.89 -9.79
CA SER A 135 6.43 6.77 -10.25
C SER A 135 6.02 7.64 -11.44
N ILE A 136 5.33 7.06 -12.42
CA ILE A 136 4.79 7.80 -13.58
C ILE A 136 3.73 8.81 -13.12
N SER A 137 2.82 8.39 -12.25
CA SER A 137 1.79 9.27 -11.68
C SER A 137 2.41 10.44 -10.92
N LEU A 138 3.48 10.23 -10.15
CA LEU A 138 4.17 11.28 -9.43
C LEU A 138 4.70 12.37 -10.36
N VAL A 139 5.38 11.98 -11.45
CA VAL A 139 5.90 12.94 -12.45
C VAL A 139 4.76 13.77 -13.06
N ALA A 140 3.66 13.13 -13.44
CA ALA A 140 2.50 13.81 -14.02
C ALA A 140 1.82 14.78 -13.04
N LEU A 141 1.71 14.39 -11.76
CA LEU A 141 1.14 15.21 -10.69
C LEU A 141 2.01 16.44 -10.39
N LEU A 142 3.34 16.26 -10.30
CA LEU A 142 4.28 17.36 -10.09
C LEU A 142 4.26 18.34 -11.25
N ALA A 143 4.23 17.86 -12.50
CA ALA A 143 4.09 18.71 -13.67
C ALA A 143 2.78 19.51 -13.65
N SER A 144 1.67 18.86 -13.29
CA SER A 144 0.35 19.53 -13.18
C SER A 144 0.35 20.60 -12.09
N LEU A 145 0.91 20.32 -10.91
CA LEU A 145 1.06 21.30 -9.83
C LEU A 145 1.91 22.50 -10.26
N ALA A 146 3.02 22.26 -10.96
CA ALA A 146 3.88 23.32 -11.48
C ALA A 146 3.11 24.25 -12.44
N ILE A 147 2.34 23.68 -13.37
CA ILE A 147 1.48 24.43 -14.30
C ILE A 147 0.47 25.28 -13.52
N PHE A 148 -0.32 24.69 -12.62
CA PHE A 148 -1.32 25.45 -11.88
C PHE A 148 -0.72 26.50 -10.93
N CYS A 149 0.51 26.31 -10.44
CA CYS A 149 1.20 27.31 -9.64
C CYS A 149 1.77 28.45 -10.49
N ARG A 150 2.23 28.18 -11.71
CA ARG A 150 2.84 29.18 -12.60
C ARG A 150 1.82 30.10 -13.26
N PHE A 151 0.66 29.58 -13.64
CA PHE A 151 -0.38 30.36 -14.33
C PHE A 151 -1.37 30.97 -13.35
N ARG A 152 -1.15 32.24 -13.00
CA ARG A 152 -2.06 33.01 -12.12
C ARG A 152 -3.47 33.16 -12.70
N SER A 153 -3.61 33.13 -14.02
CA SER A 153 -4.90 33.22 -14.74
C SER A 153 -5.88 32.10 -14.36
N LEU A 154 -5.37 30.90 -14.03
CA LEU A 154 -6.20 29.73 -13.70
C LEU A 154 -6.63 29.69 -12.22
N ARG A 155 -6.44 30.76 -11.44
CA ARG A 155 -6.61 30.75 -9.97
C ARG A 155 -8.06 31.04 -9.56
N ASN A 156 -8.92 30.04 -9.72
CA ASN A 156 -10.33 30.05 -9.30
C ASN A 156 -10.56 29.15 -8.07
N THR A 157 -11.71 29.26 -7.40
CA THR A 157 -12.05 28.45 -6.22
C THR A 157 -11.98 26.94 -6.53
N ARG A 158 -12.46 26.52 -7.71
CA ARG A 158 -12.36 25.14 -8.20
C ARG A 158 -10.91 24.64 -8.31
N THR A 159 -10.03 25.43 -8.92
CA THR A 159 -8.62 25.02 -9.09
C THR A 159 -7.84 25.02 -7.79
N ARG A 160 -8.28 25.78 -6.77
CA ARG A 160 -7.73 25.67 -5.40
C ARG A 160 -8.07 24.33 -4.75
N ILE A 161 -9.28 23.79 -4.97
CA ILE A 161 -9.66 22.46 -4.46
C ILE A 161 -8.82 21.39 -5.18
N HIS A 162 -8.72 21.46 -6.51
CA HIS A 162 -7.89 20.56 -7.33
C HIS A 162 -6.42 20.56 -6.89
N LYS A 163 -5.84 21.73 -6.59
CA LYS A 163 -4.48 21.83 -6.06
C LYS A 163 -4.32 21.07 -4.74
N ASN A 164 -5.27 21.19 -3.81
CA ASN A 164 -5.17 20.49 -2.54
C ASN A 164 -5.29 18.97 -2.73
N LEU A 165 -6.16 18.50 -3.63
CA LEU A 165 -6.22 17.09 -4.00
C LEU A 165 -4.91 16.60 -4.61
N PHE A 166 -4.32 17.34 -5.54
CA PHE A 166 -3.03 16.99 -6.14
C PHE A 166 -1.92 16.96 -5.10
N VAL A 167 -1.89 17.90 -4.16
CA VAL A 167 -0.93 17.90 -3.04
C VAL A 167 -1.13 16.66 -2.16
N ALA A 168 -2.37 16.32 -1.79
CA ALA A 168 -2.66 15.12 -1.02
C ALA A 168 -2.22 13.83 -1.73
N MET A 169 -2.46 13.74 -3.04
CA MET A 169 -1.99 12.63 -3.87
C MET A 169 -0.47 12.56 -3.96
N VAL A 170 0.23 13.69 -4.17
CA VAL A 170 1.71 13.71 -4.20
C VAL A 170 2.28 13.26 -2.86
N VAL A 171 1.76 13.77 -1.75
CA VAL A 171 2.20 13.38 -0.40
C VAL A 171 1.99 11.88 -0.19
N GLN A 172 0.80 11.35 -0.52
CA GLN A 172 0.48 9.93 -0.42
C GLN A 172 1.41 9.04 -1.29
N VAL A 173 1.66 9.43 -2.53
CA VAL A 173 2.54 8.69 -3.45
C VAL A 173 3.99 8.72 -2.98
N LEU A 174 4.49 9.87 -2.53
CA LEU A 174 5.85 10.01 -2.00
C LEU A 174 6.08 9.11 -0.79
N ILE A 175 5.20 9.17 0.22
CA ILE A 175 5.32 8.35 1.43
C ILE A 175 5.27 6.85 1.07
N ARG A 176 4.34 6.44 0.19
CA ARG A 176 4.22 5.04 -0.25
C ARG A 176 5.47 4.56 -0.97
N LEU A 177 6.02 5.36 -1.88
CA LEU A 177 7.27 5.03 -2.58
C LEU A 177 8.46 4.96 -1.60
N THR A 178 8.57 5.88 -0.64
CA THR A 178 9.64 5.85 0.38
C THR A 178 9.58 4.56 1.20
N VAL A 179 8.40 4.17 1.68
CA VAL A 179 8.21 2.91 2.42
C VAL A 179 8.54 1.70 1.54
N TYR A 180 8.15 1.71 0.26
CA TYR A 180 8.43 0.59 -0.65
C TYR A 180 9.90 0.44 -0.98
N ILE A 181 10.61 1.56 -1.19
CA ILE A 181 12.05 1.57 -1.43
C ILE A 181 12.79 1.06 -0.20
N ASP A 182 12.41 1.49 1.00
CA ASP A 182 13.03 1.00 2.25
C ASP A 182 12.88 -0.52 2.40
N ILE A 183 11.67 -1.05 2.19
CA ILE A 183 11.40 -2.50 2.22
C ILE A 183 12.25 -3.25 1.19
N GLU A 184 12.36 -2.72 -0.04
CA GLU A 184 13.10 -3.36 -1.12
C GLU A 184 14.62 -3.32 -0.90
N ILE A 185 15.14 -2.23 -0.36
CA ILE A 185 16.54 -2.11 0.06
C ILE A 185 16.85 -3.08 1.19
N LEU A 186 15.92 -3.25 2.15
CA LEU A 186 16.03 -4.24 3.22
C LEU A 186 16.10 -5.67 2.67
N ARG A 187 15.22 -6.01 1.72
CA ARG A 187 15.16 -7.35 1.13
C ARG A 187 16.41 -7.70 0.32
N ARG A 188 17.08 -6.72 -0.31
CA ARG A 188 18.30 -6.95 -1.09
C ARG A 188 19.58 -7.05 -0.28
N LYS A 189 19.63 -6.52 0.95
CA LYS A 189 20.79 -6.72 1.83
C LYS A 189 20.70 -8.09 2.48
N THR A 190 21.25 -9.09 1.80
CA THR A 190 21.63 -10.37 2.40
C THR A 190 22.47 -10.11 3.65
N TYR A 191 22.04 -10.72 4.78
CA TYR A 191 22.76 -10.89 6.04
C TYR A 191 23.93 -9.93 6.33
N GLY A 192 23.70 -8.99 7.25
CA GLY A 192 24.81 -8.41 8.02
C GLY A 192 24.71 -6.96 8.42
N ILE A 193 23.90 -6.12 7.75
CA ILE A 193 23.75 -4.72 8.14
C ILE A 193 22.27 -4.31 8.04
N GLN A 194 21.56 -4.53 9.15
CA GLN A 194 20.15 -4.18 9.36
C GLN A 194 20.04 -2.65 9.62
N ARG A 195 20.29 -1.85 8.58
CA ARG A 195 20.05 -0.40 8.58
C ARG A 195 18.85 -0.10 7.68
N GLY A 196 17.71 0.20 8.28
CA GLY A 196 16.49 0.71 7.64
C GLY A 196 15.41 1.03 8.68
N ILE A 197 14.22 1.41 8.23
CA ILE A 197 13.12 1.90 9.09
C ILE A 197 12.75 0.87 10.19
N GLY A 198 12.91 -0.42 9.92
CA GLY A 198 12.66 -1.51 10.89
C GLY A 198 13.63 -1.61 12.07
N ASN A 199 14.78 -0.92 12.05
CA ASN A 199 15.72 -0.93 13.19
C ASN A 199 15.30 0.04 14.31
N THR A 200 14.51 1.06 13.96
CA THR A 200 13.98 2.05 14.90
C THR A 200 12.46 1.92 14.99
N PRO A 201 11.92 1.31 16.06
CA PRO A 201 10.48 1.01 16.16
C PRO A 201 9.62 2.27 15.98
N VAL A 202 10.04 3.38 16.57
CA VAL A 202 9.35 4.68 16.46
C VAL A 202 9.27 5.19 15.02
N LEU A 203 10.34 5.05 14.22
CA LEU A 203 10.34 5.51 12.84
C LEU A 203 9.44 4.62 11.96
N CYS A 204 9.41 3.32 12.27
CA CYS A 204 8.55 2.36 11.59
C CYS A 204 7.07 2.69 11.83
N GLU A 205 6.67 2.82 13.09
CA GLU A 205 5.31 3.20 13.49
C GLU A 205 4.89 4.55 12.91
N ALA A 206 5.78 5.55 12.97
CA ALA A 206 5.53 6.86 12.39
C ALA A 206 5.35 6.80 10.86
N SER A 207 6.14 5.99 10.15
CA SER A 207 6.03 5.87 8.69
C SER A 207 4.70 5.27 8.24
N TYR A 208 4.23 4.22 8.92
CA TYR A 208 2.93 3.59 8.64
C TYR A 208 1.76 4.49 9.04
N THR A 209 1.87 5.17 10.18
CA THR A 209 0.86 6.18 10.59
C THR A 209 0.75 7.29 9.56
N LEU A 210 1.89 7.80 9.07
CA LEU A 210 1.93 8.85 8.06
C LEU A 210 1.37 8.38 6.72
N LEU A 211 1.63 7.13 6.32
CA LEU A 211 1.05 6.51 5.13
C LEU A 211 -0.48 6.46 5.21
N GLU A 212 -1.03 5.98 6.33
CA GLU A 212 -2.47 5.91 6.54
C GLU A 212 -3.12 7.29 6.62
N TYR A 213 -2.44 8.27 7.22
CA TYR A 213 -2.87 9.66 7.21
C TYR A 213 -2.95 10.22 5.78
N ALA A 214 -1.88 10.08 5.00
CA ALA A 214 -1.84 10.59 3.64
C ALA A 214 -2.89 9.92 2.74
N LYS A 215 -3.10 8.61 2.90
CA LYS A 215 -4.18 7.86 2.23
C LYS A 215 -5.56 8.41 2.62
N THR A 216 -5.82 8.64 3.90
CA THR A 216 -7.11 9.18 4.38
C THR A 216 -7.34 10.61 3.90
N ALA A 217 -6.31 11.46 3.92
CA ALA A 217 -6.38 12.83 3.42
C ALA A 217 -6.69 12.87 1.92
N MET A 218 -6.07 11.99 1.13
CA MET A 218 -6.38 11.84 -0.29
C MET A 218 -7.86 11.50 -0.51
N PHE A 219 -8.43 10.54 0.21
CA PHE A 219 -9.85 10.20 0.12
C PHE A 219 -10.76 11.35 0.55
N MET A 220 -10.43 12.07 1.61
CA MET A 220 -11.21 13.23 2.06
C MET A 220 -11.18 14.38 1.05
N TRP A 221 -10.04 14.66 0.42
CA TRP A 221 -9.97 15.66 -0.65
C TRP A 221 -10.73 15.25 -1.90
N MET A 222 -10.72 13.97 -2.25
CA MET A 222 -11.50 13.41 -3.34
C MET A 222 -13.00 13.52 -3.08
N PHE A 223 -13.42 13.36 -1.82
CA PHE A 223 -14.79 13.61 -1.38
C PHE A 223 -15.19 15.07 -1.45
N ILE A 224 -14.33 15.97 -0.96
CA ILE A 224 -14.58 17.41 -1.03
C ILE A 224 -14.72 17.85 -2.48
N GLU A 225 -13.92 17.30 -3.40
CA GLU A 225 -14.08 17.57 -4.82
C GLU A 225 -15.44 17.08 -5.35
N GLY A 226 -15.81 15.83 -5.05
CA GLY A 226 -17.11 15.26 -5.45
C GLY A 226 -18.30 16.08 -4.93
N LEU A 227 -18.26 16.45 -3.65
CA LEU A 227 -19.26 17.30 -3.00
C LEU A 227 -19.32 18.70 -3.62
N PHE A 228 -18.16 19.31 -3.91
CA PHE A 228 -18.09 20.62 -4.55
C PHE A 228 -18.70 20.59 -5.96
N LEU A 229 -18.37 19.58 -6.77
CA LEU A 229 -18.95 19.40 -8.11
C LEU A 229 -20.46 19.15 -8.04
N HIS A 230 -20.91 18.31 -7.10
CA HIS A 230 -22.33 18.05 -6.89
C HIS A 230 -23.09 19.34 -6.56
N ASN A 231 -22.61 20.11 -5.58
CA ASN A 231 -23.28 21.34 -5.14
C ASN A 231 -23.31 22.41 -6.24
N MET A 232 -22.22 22.54 -7.02
CA MET A 232 -22.16 23.46 -8.16
C MET A 232 -23.20 23.12 -9.24
N VAL A 233 -23.39 21.84 -9.55
CA VAL A 233 -24.32 21.38 -10.60
C VAL A 233 -25.77 21.43 -10.14
N THR A 234 -26.03 21.13 -8.86
CA THR A 234 -27.38 20.95 -8.31
C THR A 234 -27.98 22.21 -7.71
N VAL A 235 -27.22 23.01 -6.96
CA VAL A 235 -27.81 24.08 -6.14
C VAL A 235 -27.51 25.50 -6.61
N THR A 236 -26.68 25.71 -7.63
CA THR A 236 -26.46 26.97 -8.39
C THR A 236 -26.25 28.31 -7.63
N VAL A 237 -26.39 28.39 -6.31
CA VAL A 237 -26.48 29.65 -5.55
C VAL A 237 -25.89 29.48 -4.15
N PHE A 238 -24.57 29.50 -3.94
CA PHE A 238 -24.02 29.64 -2.58
C PHE A 238 -22.67 30.37 -2.49
N GLN A 239 -22.54 31.22 -1.46
CA GLN A 239 -21.42 32.13 -1.17
C GLN A 239 -20.05 31.43 -1.08
N GLU A 240 -19.07 31.91 -1.88
CA GLU A 240 -17.83 31.19 -2.18
C GLU A 240 -16.76 31.16 -1.07
N ASN A 241 -16.67 32.19 -0.21
CA ASN A 241 -15.44 32.40 0.58
C ASN A 241 -15.44 31.76 1.98
N SER A 242 -16.58 31.78 2.69
CA SER A 242 -16.69 31.19 4.04
C SER A 242 -16.60 29.65 4.00
N TYR A 243 -17.24 29.04 3.01
CA TYR A 243 -17.30 27.58 2.88
C TYR A 243 -15.93 26.97 2.53
N TYR A 244 -15.10 27.66 1.73
CA TYR A 244 -13.76 27.18 1.38
C TYR A 244 -12.87 26.94 2.62
N ARG A 245 -12.95 27.82 3.63
CA ARG A 245 -12.21 27.64 4.89
C ARG A 245 -12.66 26.37 5.61
N MET A 246 -13.96 26.07 5.63
CA MET A 246 -14.52 24.84 6.20
C MET A 246 -14.06 23.58 5.43
N TYR A 247 -14.13 23.59 4.09
CA TYR A 247 -13.62 22.47 3.28
C TYR A 247 -12.16 22.14 3.59
N ARG A 248 -11.31 23.16 3.75
CA ARG A 248 -9.90 22.97 4.10
C ARG A 248 -9.71 22.35 5.49
N PHE A 249 -10.51 22.76 6.48
CA PHE A 249 -10.48 22.15 7.81
C PHE A 249 -10.94 20.69 7.77
N ILE A 250 -12.00 20.38 7.02
CA ILE A 250 -12.48 19.00 6.86
C ILE A 250 -11.44 18.15 6.14
N GLY A 251 -10.85 18.65 5.06
CA GLY A 251 -9.95 17.89 4.19
C GLY A 251 -8.62 17.51 4.83
N TRP A 252 -8.10 18.32 5.75
CA TRP A 252 -6.84 18.03 6.46
C TRP A 252 -7.06 17.62 7.92
N GLY A 253 -8.02 18.23 8.62
CA GLY A 253 -8.26 17.98 10.04
C GLY A 253 -8.98 16.67 10.35
N CYS A 254 -10.01 16.31 9.57
CA CYS A 254 -10.74 15.06 9.77
C CYS A 254 -9.83 13.82 9.60
N PRO A 255 -8.97 13.74 8.57
CA PRO A 255 -7.96 12.68 8.47
C PRO A 255 -7.06 12.55 9.70
N VAL A 256 -6.55 13.68 10.24
CA VAL A 256 -5.70 13.66 11.44
C VAL A 256 -6.43 12.97 12.60
N MET A 257 -7.66 13.40 12.90
CA MET A 257 -8.44 12.85 14.01
C MET A 257 -8.70 11.35 13.83
N MET A 258 -9.11 10.93 12.65
CA MET A 258 -9.35 9.51 12.36
C MET A 258 -8.07 8.67 12.51
N THR A 259 -6.94 9.17 11.98
CA THR A 259 -5.67 8.44 12.07
C THR A 259 -5.09 8.39 13.46
N LEU A 260 -5.30 9.42 14.29
CA LEU A 260 -4.86 9.41 15.68
C LEU A 260 -5.64 8.39 16.50
N VAL A 261 -6.97 8.33 16.35
CA VAL A 261 -7.80 7.34 17.05
C VAL A 261 -7.36 5.92 16.70
N TRP A 262 -7.16 5.62 15.41
CA TRP A 262 -6.65 4.32 14.98
C TRP A 262 -5.24 4.04 15.51
N ALA A 263 -4.30 4.98 15.37
CA ALA A 263 -2.92 4.80 15.80
C ALA A 263 -2.80 4.51 17.30
N ILE A 264 -3.60 5.17 18.15
CA ILE A 264 -3.63 4.92 19.60
C ILE A 264 -4.09 3.48 19.88
N ILE A 265 -5.20 3.06 19.28
CA ILE A 265 -5.75 1.70 19.48
C ILE A 265 -4.76 0.64 18.98
N THR A 266 -4.16 0.85 17.80
CA THR A 266 -3.17 -0.06 17.22
C THR A 266 -1.90 -0.13 18.06
N ALA A 267 -1.40 0.99 18.58
CA ALA A 267 -0.24 1.03 19.46
C ALA A 267 -0.46 0.16 20.70
N PHE A 268 -1.59 0.29 21.40
CA PHE A 268 -1.89 -0.51 22.59
C PHE A 268 -1.97 -2.01 22.31
N TYR A 269 -2.47 -2.41 21.13
CA TYR A 269 -2.60 -3.82 20.78
C TYR A 269 -1.26 -4.47 20.35
N TYR A 270 -0.39 -3.73 19.64
CA TYR A 270 0.87 -4.24 19.07
C TYR A 270 2.10 -4.06 19.96
N HIS A 271 2.11 -3.08 20.87
CA HIS A 271 3.26 -2.81 21.76
C HIS A 271 3.82 -4.04 22.51
N PRO A 272 3.01 -5.04 22.94
CA PRO A 272 3.56 -6.24 23.57
C PRO A 272 3.99 -7.36 22.60
N LYS A 273 3.70 -7.26 21.29
CA LYS A 273 3.79 -8.39 20.34
C LYS A 273 4.90 -8.26 19.29
N SER A 274 5.15 -7.06 18.76
CA SER A 274 6.10 -6.84 17.66
C SER A 274 6.82 -5.48 17.74
N LYS A 275 7.98 -5.35 17.08
CA LYS A 275 8.76 -4.09 16.99
C LYS A 275 8.21 -3.06 16.01
N CYS A 276 7.40 -3.50 15.05
CA CYS A 276 6.76 -2.63 14.08
C CYS A 276 5.37 -3.17 13.75
N TRP A 277 4.49 -2.30 13.26
CA TRP A 277 3.15 -2.62 12.78
C TRP A 277 3.17 -3.34 11.42
N SER A 278 4.15 -4.21 11.15
CA SER A 278 4.18 -4.97 9.91
C SER A 278 2.96 -5.89 9.82
N GLY A 279 2.20 -5.80 8.73
CA GLY A 279 0.96 -6.57 8.56
C GLY A 279 -0.30 -6.01 9.25
N TYR A 280 -0.28 -4.75 9.72
CA TYR A 280 -1.46 -4.10 10.34
C TYR A 280 -2.73 -4.17 9.48
N ASN A 281 -2.59 -4.19 8.16
CA ASN A 281 -3.68 -4.30 7.18
C ASN A 281 -4.52 -5.59 7.34
N LEU A 282 -3.98 -6.64 7.98
CA LEU A 282 -4.71 -7.88 8.24
C LEU A 282 -5.49 -7.85 9.57
N SER A 283 -5.23 -6.88 10.44
CA SER A 283 -5.88 -6.78 11.74
C SER A 283 -7.31 -6.25 11.60
N SER A 284 -8.26 -6.76 12.39
CA SER A 284 -9.63 -6.24 12.41
C SER A 284 -9.73 -4.76 12.79
N TYR A 285 -8.77 -4.23 13.56
CA TYR A 285 -8.71 -2.81 13.93
C TYR A 285 -8.44 -1.89 12.74
N PHE A 286 -7.93 -2.40 11.63
CA PHE A 286 -7.77 -1.64 10.39
C PHE A 286 -9.11 -1.13 9.84
N TRP A 287 -10.22 -1.80 10.17
CA TRP A 287 -11.56 -1.38 9.79
C TRP A 287 -11.97 -0.01 10.37
N ILE A 288 -11.34 0.45 11.46
CA ILE A 288 -11.57 1.77 12.03
C ILE A 288 -11.25 2.89 11.03
N LEU A 289 -10.24 2.69 10.17
CA LEU A 289 -9.92 3.62 9.10
C LEU A 289 -10.63 3.27 7.79
N GLU A 290 -10.70 1.98 7.44
CA GLU A 290 -11.30 1.56 6.17
C GLU A 290 -12.82 1.74 6.10
N GLY A 291 -13.54 1.54 7.20
CA GLY A 291 -15.00 1.73 7.25
C GLY A 291 -15.43 3.15 6.87
N PRO A 292 -14.87 4.20 7.50
CA PRO A 292 -15.13 5.58 7.10
C PRO A 292 -14.69 5.91 5.67
N ARG A 293 -13.55 5.39 5.20
CA ARG A 293 -13.12 5.57 3.80
C ARG A 293 -14.13 4.97 2.83
N PHE A 294 -14.63 3.78 3.14
CA PHE A 294 -15.67 3.11 2.35
C PHE A 294 -16.96 3.95 2.28
N ALA A 295 -17.43 4.46 3.42
CA ALA A 295 -18.60 5.33 3.47
C ALA A 295 -18.43 6.57 2.58
N VAL A 296 -17.25 7.19 2.63
CA VAL A 296 -16.91 8.34 1.79
C VAL A 296 -16.92 8.00 0.30
N ILE A 297 -16.36 6.85 -0.10
CA ILE A 297 -16.38 6.38 -1.50
C ILE A 297 -17.82 6.12 -1.95
N LEU A 298 -18.65 5.50 -1.11
CA LEU A 298 -20.05 5.24 -1.42
C LEU A 298 -20.84 6.54 -1.63
N LEU A 299 -20.61 7.55 -0.78
CA LEU A 299 -21.22 8.87 -0.94
C LEU A 299 -20.78 9.56 -2.25
N ASN A 300 -19.49 9.47 -2.59
CA ASN A 300 -18.98 9.97 -3.87
C ASN A 300 -19.63 9.29 -5.08
N PHE A 301 -19.85 7.98 -5.00
CA PHE A 301 -20.57 7.24 -6.03
C PHE A 301 -22.02 7.76 -6.19
N LEU A 302 -22.73 8.00 -5.09
CA LEU A 302 -24.07 8.58 -5.12
C LEU A 302 -24.08 10.00 -5.72
N PHE A 303 -23.09 10.83 -5.37
CA PHE A 303 -22.94 12.16 -5.97
C PHE A 303 -22.72 12.09 -7.47
N LEU A 304 -21.89 11.16 -7.95
CA LEU A 304 -21.70 10.95 -9.37
C LEU A 304 -23.02 10.57 -10.06
N LEU A 305 -23.77 9.60 -9.53
CA LEU A 305 -25.05 9.19 -10.12
C LEU A 305 -26.02 10.37 -10.23
N ASN A 306 -26.08 11.22 -9.21
CA ASN A 306 -26.88 12.43 -9.22
C ASN A 306 -26.39 13.45 -10.27
N ILE A 307 -25.08 13.69 -10.36
CA ILE A 307 -24.50 14.59 -11.36
C ILE A 307 -24.80 14.10 -12.77
N VAL A 308 -24.61 12.80 -13.04
CA VAL A 308 -24.90 12.18 -14.34
C VAL A 308 -26.38 12.34 -14.66
N ARG A 309 -27.28 12.05 -13.71
CA ARG A 309 -28.73 12.26 -13.88
C ARG A 309 -29.06 13.69 -14.26
N VAL A 310 -28.55 14.68 -13.52
CA VAL A 310 -28.82 16.09 -13.77
C VAL A 310 -28.22 16.55 -15.10
N LEU A 311 -27.01 16.10 -15.44
CA LEU A 311 -26.37 16.41 -16.72
C LEU A 311 -27.16 15.85 -17.90
N VAL A 312 -27.61 14.59 -17.81
CA VAL A 312 -28.44 13.94 -18.85
C VAL A 312 -29.77 14.67 -19.01
N VAL A 313 -30.43 15.07 -17.92
CA VAL A 313 -31.69 15.84 -17.98
C VAL A 313 -31.48 17.20 -18.65
N LYS A 314 -30.43 17.94 -18.27
CA LYS A 314 -30.11 19.26 -18.87
C LYS A 314 -29.75 19.13 -20.36
N LEU A 315 -28.99 18.11 -20.75
CA LEU A 315 -28.62 17.86 -22.15
C LEU A 315 -29.82 17.45 -23.02
N ARG A 316 -30.77 16.71 -22.46
CA ARG A 316 -32.02 16.35 -23.16
C ARG A 316 -32.93 17.56 -23.38
N GLN A 317 -32.78 18.63 -22.59
CA GLN A 317 -33.57 19.84 -22.75
C GLN A 317 -33.00 20.80 -23.83
N SER A 318 -31.74 20.64 -24.25
CA SER A 318 -31.06 21.59 -25.16
C SER A 318 -31.27 21.35 -26.67
N HIS A 319 -32.12 20.42 -27.11
CA HIS A 319 -32.63 20.31 -28.49
C HIS A 319 -31.59 20.39 -29.62
N THR A 320 -30.46 19.67 -29.55
CA THR A 320 -29.50 19.54 -30.67
C THR A 320 -28.94 18.12 -30.80
N SER A 321 -28.98 17.54 -32.01
CA SER A 321 -28.48 16.20 -32.43
C SER A 321 -28.14 15.22 -31.27
N GLU A 322 -29.21 14.81 -30.59
CA GLU A 322 -29.19 14.47 -29.16
C GLU A 322 -28.41 13.22 -28.78
N ILE A 323 -28.27 12.24 -29.67
CA ILE A 323 -27.72 10.93 -29.27
C ILE A 323 -26.18 10.92 -29.25
N GLU A 324 -25.52 11.51 -30.26
CA GLU A 324 -24.06 11.52 -30.32
C GLU A 324 -23.41 12.44 -29.28
N GLN A 325 -24.04 13.59 -28.98
CA GLN A 325 -23.52 14.50 -27.95
C GLN A 325 -23.80 13.99 -26.54
N VAL A 326 -24.96 13.37 -26.29
CA VAL A 326 -25.25 12.68 -25.02
C VAL A 326 -24.30 11.50 -24.83
N LEU A 327 -24.04 10.70 -25.87
CA LEU A 327 -23.03 9.63 -25.80
C LEU A 327 -21.63 10.18 -25.54
N LYS A 328 -21.23 11.32 -26.14
CA LYS A 328 -19.94 11.97 -25.84
C LYS A 328 -19.86 12.47 -24.40
N ALA A 329 -20.95 13.06 -23.88
CA ALA A 329 -21.03 13.54 -22.50
C ALA A 329 -21.06 12.40 -21.48
N VAL A 330 -21.81 11.34 -21.75
CA VAL A 330 -21.82 10.10 -20.94
C VAL A 330 -20.46 9.42 -21.00
N ARG A 331 -19.81 9.35 -22.16
CA ARG A 331 -18.45 8.79 -22.30
C ARG A 331 -17.43 9.64 -21.54
N ALA A 332 -17.55 10.97 -21.55
CA ALA A 332 -16.72 11.85 -20.73
C ALA A 332 -17.01 11.69 -19.22
N ALA A 333 -18.27 11.49 -18.83
CA ALA A 333 -18.68 11.21 -17.45
C ALA A 333 -18.21 9.81 -16.97
N VAL A 334 -18.19 8.83 -17.86
CA VAL A 334 -17.64 7.48 -17.64
C VAL A 334 -16.11 7.50 -17.56
N VAL A 335 -15.45 8.44 -18.23
CA VAL A 335 -14.03 8.74 -18.01
C VAL A 335 -13.81 9.53 -16.71
N LEU A 336 -14.83 10.20 -16.18
CA LEU A 336 -14.85 10.80 -14.83
C LEU A 336 -15.11 9.80 -13.70
N LEU A 337 -15.64 8.60 -13.99
CA LEU A 337 -15.91 7.55 -12.99
C LEU A 337 -14.66 7.13 -12.19
N PRO A 338 -13.49 6.89 -12.82
CA PRO A 338 -12.27 6.53 -12.11
C PRO A 338 -11.74 7.61 -11.15
N LEU A 339 -12.11 8.88 -11.37
CA LEU A 339 -11.57 10.03 -10.65
C LEU A 339 -12.14 10.20 -9.25
N LEU A 340 -13.41 9.81 -9.04
CA LEU A 340 -14.12 9.98 -7.76
C LEU A 340 -13.88 8.84 -6.74
N GLY A 341 -12.95 7.93 -7.05
CA GLY A 341 -12.58 6.84 -6.16
C GLY A 341 -13.40 5.56 -6.35
N ILE A 342 -14.18 5.44 -7.44
CA ILE A 342 -14.94 4.23 -7.74
C ILE A 342 -14.01 3.04 -8.02
N THR A 343 -12.83 3.29 -8.60
CA THR A 343 -11.78 2.27 -8.74
C THR A 343 -11.32 1.72 -7.39
N ASN A 344 -11.40 2.51 -6.32
CA ASN A 344 -11.06 2.07 -4.97
C ASN A 344 -12.14 1.16 -4.35
N VAL A 345 -13.36 1.11 -4.90
CA VAL A 345 -14.38 0.11 -4.51
C VAL A 345 -13.89 -1.31 -4.85
N LEU A 346 -13.18 -1.48 -5.98
CA LEU A 346 -12.66 -2.79 -6.39
C LEU A 346 -11.64 -3.35 -5.39
N PHE A 347 -10.87 -2.47 -4.74
CA PHE A 347 -9.90 -2.85 -3.70
C PHE A 347 -10.59 -3.37 -2.42
N MET A 348 -11.84 -2.96 -2.18
CA MET A 348 -12.61 -3.34 -0.98
C MET A 348 -13.36 -4.65 -1.15
N ILE A 349 -13.49 -5.15 -2.38
CA ILE A 349 -14.04 -6.49 -2.62
C ILE A 349 -13.02 -7.50 -2.09
N GLU A 350 -13.50 -8.45 -1.26
CA GLU A 350 -12.62 -9.48 -0.73
C GLU A 350 -11.89 -10.20 -1.87
N ALA A 351 -10.56 -10.26 -1.77
CA ALA A 351 -9.73 -10.85 -2.79
C ALA A 351 -10.17 -12.32 -3.04
N PRO A 352 -10.49 -12.70 -4.28
CA PRO A 352 -11.00 -14.03 -4.59
C PRO A 352 -9.86 -15.06 -4.60
N LEU A 353 -9.33 -15.42 -3.42
CA LEU A 353 -8.21 -16.35 -3.25
C LEU A 353 -8.51 -17.80 -3.64
N HIS A 354 -9.79 -18.14 -3.89
CA HIS A 354 -10.23 -19.48 -4.26
C HIS A 354 -9.88 -19.88 -5.70
N ASN A 355 -9.60 -18.90 -6.57
CA ASN A 355 -9.29 -19.17 -7.98
C ASN A 355 -8.12 -18.28 -8.43
N VAL A 356 -7.00 -18.88 -8.82
CA VAL A 356 -5.80 -18.13 -9.28
C VAL A 356 -6.12 -17.14 -10.39
N LYS A 357 -6.93 -17.53 -11.39
CA LYS A 357 -7.31 -16.64 -12.49
C LYS A 357 -8.13 -15.43 -12.02
N LYS A 358 -9.06 -15.63 -11.09
CA LYS A 358 -9.88 -14.53 -10.53
C LYS A 358 -9.02 -13.63 -9.64
N PHE A 359 -8.13 -14.22 -8.83
CA PHE A 359 -7.16 -13.49 -8.02
C PHE A 359 -6.21 -12.65 -8.88
N ALA A 360 -5.66 -13.22 -9.96
CA ALA A 360 -4.80 -12.52 -10.90
C ALA A 360 -5.52 -11.33 -11.53
N LEU A 361 -6.72 -11.56 -12.08
CA LEU A 361 -7.51 -10.49 -12.70
C LEU A 361 -7.82 -9.37 -11.71
N TRP A 362 -8.26 -9.72 -10.50
CA TRP A 362 -8.57 -8.74 -9.45
C TRP A 362 -7.31 -7.98 -9.01
N SER A 363 -6.20 -8.67 -8.77
CA SER A 363 -4.92 -8.09 -8.33
C SER A 363 -4.36 -7.13 -9.39
N TYR A 364 -4.19 -7.57 -10.63
CA TYR A 364 -3.68 -6.70 -11.68
C TYR A 364 -4.58 -5.49 -11.92
N SER A 365 -5.90 -5.68 -11.94
CA SER A 365 -6.84 -4.59 -12.21
C SER A 365 -6.86 -3.55 -11.10
N THR A 366 -6.95 -3.98 -9.84
CA THR A 366 -7.01 -3.07 -8.68
C THR A 366 -5.72 -2.26 -8.53
N HIS A 367 -4.57 -2.92 -8.56
CA HIS A 367 -3.28 -2.26 -8.43
C HIS A 367 -2.98 -1.36 -9.63
N PHE A 368 -3.33 -1.76 -10.86
CA PHE A 368 -3.21 -0.88 -12.03
C PHE A 368 -4.04 0.39 -11.86
N LEU A 369 -5.33 0.26 -11.55
CA LEU A 369 -6.22 1.41 -11.42
C LEU A 369 -5.78 2.36 -10.29
N GLN A 370 -5.30 1.81 -9.17
CA GLN A 370 -4.81 2.61 -8.06
C GLN A 370 -3.50 3.34 -8.40
N SER A 371 -2.58 2.67 -9.09
CA SER A 371 -1.25 3.22 -9.41
C SER A 371 -1.32 4.34 -10.45
N PHE A 372 -2.21 4.21 -11.42
CA PHE A 372 -2.42 5.19 -12.49
C PHE A 372 -3.52 6.21 -12.16
N GLN A 373 -4.15 6.13 -10.99
CA GLN A 373 -5.19 7.08 -10.58
C GLN A 373 -4.68 8.52 -10.69
N GLY A 374 -3.52 8.83 -10.09
CA GLY A 374 -2.92 10.16 -10.14
C GLY A 374 -2.65 10.65 -11.56
N LEU A 375 -2.16 9.78 -12.44
CA LEU A 375 -1.96 10.07 -13.86
C LEU A 375 -3.28 10.43 -14.56
N PHE A 376 -4.34 9.65 -14.35
CA PHE A 376 -5.64 9.95 -14.97
C PHE A 376 -6.21 11.28 -14.48
N ILE A 377 -6.05 11.63 -13.20
CA ILE A 377 -6.46 12.93 -12.65
C ILE A 377 -5.67 14.07 -13.29
N ALA A 378 -4.35 13.95 -13.39
CA ALA A 378 -3.49 14.94 -14.02
C ALA A 378 -3.88 15.17 -15.49
N ILE A 379 -4.12 14.10 -16.25
CA ILE A 379 -4.55 14.18 -17.65
C ILE A 379 -5.89 14.91 -17.77
N LEU A 380 -6.88 14.54 -16.98
CA LEU A 380 -8.24 15.06 -17.15
C LEU A 380 -8.40 16.49 -16.63
N TYR A 381 -7.83 16.82 -15.48
CA TYR A 381 -7.99 18.16 -14.89
C TYR A 381 -6.94 19.18 -15.33
N CYS A 382 -5.75 18.74 -15.76
CA CYS A 382 -4.69 19.63 -16.23
C CYS A 382 -4.51 19.56 -17.75
N PHE A 383 -4.04 18.44 -18.29
CA PHE A 383 -3.58 18.38 -19.69
C PHE A 383 -4.70 18.44 -20.74
N LEU A 384 -5.90 17.98 -20.39
CA LEU A 384 -7.10 18.07 -21.25
C LEU A 384 -7.94 19.33 -20.99
N ASN A 385 -7.55 20.17 -20.03
CA ASN A 385 -8.27 21.40 -19.75
C ASN A 385 -8.11 22.39 -20.92
N GLY A 386 -9.24 22.86 -21.47
CA GLY A 386 -9.28 23.75 -22.62
C GLY A 386 -8.52 25.06 -22.39
N GLU A 387 -8.56 25.60 -21.17
CA GLU A 387 -7.84 26.83 -20.81
C GLU A 387 -6.31 26.64 -20.86
N VAL A 388 -5.82 25.48 -20.42
CA VAL A 388 -4.39 25.14 -20.45
C VAL A 388 -3.93 24.91 -21.89
N ARG A 389 -4.74 24.21 -22.70
CA ARG A 389 -4.46 23.98 -24.12
C ARG A 389 -4.45 25.27 -24.94
N TYR A 390 -5.30 26.22 -24.60
CA TYR A 390 -5.32 27.53 -25.24
C TYR A 390 -4.04 28.34 -24.93
N LEU A 391 -3.56 28.29 -23.69
CA LEU A 391 -2.31 28.97 -23.29
C LEU A 391 -1.07 28.34 -23.97
N ASP A 392 -1.05 27.03 -24.16
CA ASP A 392 0.01 26.34 -24.91
C ASP A 392 -0.02 26.72 -26.41
N GLN A 393 -1.20 26.80 -27.01
CA GLN A 393 -1.39 27.24 -28.40
C GLN A 393 -1.02 28.72 -28.65
N MET A 394 -1.03 29.56 -27.61
CA MET A 394 -0.60 30.96 -27.70
C MET A 394 0.92 31.16 -27.58
N GLY A 395 1.72 30.09 -27.59
CA GLY A 395 3.18 30.19 -27.69
C GLY A 395 3.89 30.46 -26.35
N TYR A 396 3.23 30.22 -25.22
CA TYR A 396 3.94 30.20 -23.93
C TYR A 396 4.73 28.89 -23.80
N PRO A 397 6.04 28.94 -23.46
CA PRO A 397 6.89 27.75 -23.42
C PRO A 397 6.48 26.81 -22.28
N VAL A 398 5.60 25.83 -22.55
CA VAL A 398 5.35 24.70 -21.65
C VAL A 398 6.36 23.59 -21.99
N HIS A 399 7.65 23.86 -21.80
CA HIS A 399 8.75 22.94 -22.12
C HIS A 399 8.86 21.70 -21.22
N ILE A 400 7.87 21.41 -20.36
CA ILE A 400 8.12 20.57 -19.18
C ILE A 400 8.09 19.06 -19.44
N VAL A 401 7.44 18.49 -20.47
CA VAL A 401 7.60 17.04 -20.76
C VAL A 401 7.33 16.68 -22.24
N PRO A 402 8.37 16.58 -23.10
CA PRO A 402 8.24 16.07 -24.47
C PRO A 402 7.62 14.65 -24.54
N SER A 403 7.89 13.81 -23.54
CA SER A 403 7.37 12.44 -23.46
C SER A 403 5.86 12.33 -23.19
N LEU A 404 5.23 13.34 -22.57
CA LEU A 404 3.77 13.34 -22.36
C LEU A 404 3.01 13.83 -23.59
N MET A 405 3.60 14.74 -24.38
CA MET A 405 3.05 15.12 -25.69
C MET A 405 3.01 13.93 -26.66
N LEU A 406 3.99 13.02 -26.59
CA LEU A 406 3.93 11.72 -27.30
C LEU A 406 2.74 10.88 -26.84
N PHE A 407 2.48 10.77 -25.53
CA PHE A 407 1.34 10.02 -25.00
C PHE A 407 -0.01 10.64 -25.40
N GLN A 408 -0.10 11.97 -25.42
CA GLN A 408 -1.27 12.71 -25.89
C GLN A 408 -1.48 12.55 -27.40
N SER A 409 -0.39 12.43 -28.18
CA SER A 409 -0.41 12.13 -29.62
C SER A 409 -0.87 10.69 -29.89
N VAL A 410 -0.43 9.72 -29.07
CA VAL A 410 -0.86 8.31 -29.13
C VAL A 410 -2.34 8.16 -28.75
N LEU A 411 -2.83 8.87 -27.72
CA LEU A 411 -4.25 8.91 -27.36
C LEU A 411 -5.12 9.57 -28.43
N LYS A 412 -4.62 10.62 -29.09
CA LYS A 412 -5.26 11.21 -30.28
C LYS A 412 -5.35 10.21 -31.43
N ALA A 413 -4.27 9.45 -31.68
CA ALA A 413 -4.25 8.42 -32.72
C ALA A 413 -5.23 7.27 -32.41
N SER A 414 -5.37 6.88 -31.14
CA SER A 414 -6.34 5.86 -30.70
C SER A 414 -7.80 6.32 -30.82
N MET A 415 -8.11 7.59 -30.56
CA MET A 415 -9.48 8.11 -30.63
C MET A 415 -9.95 8.49 -32.04
N VAL A 416 -9.04 8.58 -33.02
CA VAL A 416 -9.35 8.95 -34.42
C VAL A 416 -9.48 7.71 -35.32
N TYR A 417 -9.29 6.50 -34.80
CA TYR A 417 -9.53 5.27 -35.57
C TYR A 417 -11.04 5.04 -35.76
N LYS A 418 -11.61 5.64 -36.81
CA LYS A 418 -12.86 5.19 -37.43
C LYS A 418 -12.54 3.89 -38.19
N PRO A 419 -13.08 2.72 -37.79
CA PRO A 419 -13.09 1.58 -38.71
C PRO A 419 -13.92 1.99 -39.93
N LYS A 420 -13.33 1.83 -41.12
CA LYS A 420 -14.05 1.90 -42.39
C LYS A 420 -14.95 0.70 -42.55
#